data_AF-A0A7J6WST1-F1
#
_entry.id   AF-A0A7J6WST1-F1
#
_cell.length_a   1.000
_cell.length_b   1.000
_cell.length_c   1.000
_cell.angle_alpha   90.00
_cell.angle_beta   90.00
_cell.angle_gamma   90.00
#
_symmetry.space_group_name_H-M   'P 1'
#
loop_
_entity.id
_entity.type
_entity.pdbx_description
1 polymer ?
#
loop_
_entity_poly.entity_id
_entity_poly.type
_entity_poly.pdbx_seq_one_letter_code
_entity_poly.pdbx_strand_id
1 'polypeptide(L)'
;MYKRGQFLELVDPRLEDEVNNEQVEMLVKLALCCLHQDPRLRPSMTNVVRIIEGKMAVGKPQVNSLKFLNFYGYRSIEDNTIETTTARTTTTTPDRKPILSYISSEQVSGPR
;
A
#
# COMPACT_ATOMS: atom_id res chain seq x y z
N MET A 1 6.62 -3.33 -2.63
CA MET A 1 6.85 -2.02 -3.29
C MET A 1 7.46 -1.01 -2.34
N TYR A 2 6.72 -0.41 -1.39
CA TYR A 2 7.31 0.59 -0.47
C TYR A 2 8.55 0.09 0.31
N LYS A 3 8.48 -1.10 0.91
CA LYS A 3 9.61 -1.70 1.65
C LYS A 3 10.81 -2.08 0.77
N ARG A 4 10.57 -2.26 -0.54
CA ARG A 4 11.59 -2.65 -1.52
C ARG A 4 12.21 -1.44 -2.24
N GLY A 5 11.73 -0.22 -1.98
CA GLY A 5 12.21 1.00 -2.65
C GLY A 5 11.86 1.10 -4.15
N GLN A 6 11.03 0.19 -4.65
CA GLN A 6 10.60 0.13 -6.05
C GLN A 6 9.42 1.09 -6.27
N PHE A 7 9.70 2.40 -6.31
CA PHE A 7 8.67 3.43 -6.45
C PHE A 7 8.30 3.71 -7.91
N LEU A 8 9.25 3.55 -8.84
CA LEU A 8 9.02 3.76 -10.27
C LEU A 8 7.96 2.82 -10.85
N GLU A 9 7.82 1.61 -10.30
CA GLU A 9 6.77 0.66 -10.72
C GLU A 9 5.35 1.17 -10.43
N LEU A 10 5.21 2.20 -9.60
CA LEU A 10 3.93 2.84 -9.28
C LEU A 10 3.56 3.98 -10.22
N VAL A 11 4.48 4.41 -11.08
CA VAL A 11 4.26 5.52 -12.01
C VAL A 11 3.32 5.05 -13.12
N ASP A 12 2.30 5.85 -13.43
CA ASP A 12 1.41 5.59 -14.56
C ASP A 12 2.23 5.60 -15.86
N PRO A 13 2.19 4.54 -16.68
CA PRO A 13 2.94 4.48 -17.94
C PRO A 13 2.65 5.64 -18.90
N ARG A 14 1.50 6.32 -18.75
CA ARG A 14 1.10 7.47 -19.56
C ARG A 14 1.85 8.77 -19.22
N LEU A 15 2.55 8.80 -18.08
CA LEU A 15 3.37 9.95 -17.66
C LEU A 15 4.77 9.94 -18.31
N GLU A 16 5.10 8.91 -19.10
CA GLU A 16 6.37 8.76 -19.82
C GLU A 16 7.60 9.00 -18.92
N ASP A 17 8.72 9.44 -19.50
CA ASP A 17 9.98 9.73 -18.80
C ASP A 17 10.02 11.14 -18.16
N GLU A 18 8.88 11.84 -18.07
CA GLU A 18 8.80 13.17 -17.44
C GLU A 18 8.79 13.11 -15.91
N VAL A 19 8.91 11.92 -15.33
CA VAL A 19 8.69 11.69 -13.91
C VAL A 19 10.02 11.64 -13.14
N ASN A 20 10.19 12.60 -12.21
CA ASN A 20 11.33 12.59 -11.30
C ASN A 20 11.13 11.54 -10.18
N ASN A 21 12.06 10.59 -10.11
CA ASN A 21 12.19 9.59 -9.05
C ASN A 21 11.97 10.13 -7.63
N GLU A 22 12.59 11.26 -7.31
CA GLU A 22 12.54 11.88 -5.98
C GLU A 22 11.13 12.36 -5.65
N GLN A 23 10.42 12.90 -6.64
CA GLN A 23 9.04 13.35 -6.48
C GLN A 23 8.09 12.17 -6.29
N VAL A 24 8.32 11.06 -7.01
CA VAL A 24 7.53 9.83 -6.82
C VAL A 24 7.73 9.27 -5.42
N GLU A 25 8.98 9.14 -4.97
CA GLU A 25 9.28 8.67 -3.63
C GLU A 25 8.64 9.55 -2.55
N MET A 26 8.74 10.87 -2.71
CA MET A 26 8.09 11.83 -1.81
C MET A 26 6.57 11.64 -1.80
N LEU A 27 5.95 11.52 -2.97
CA LEU A 27 4.50 11.38 -3.10
C LEU A 27 4.00 10.08 -2.48
N VAL A 28 4.72 8.97 -2.68
CA VAL A 28 4.39 7.67 -2.08
C VAL A 28 4.49 7.74 -0.56
N LYS A 29 5.55 8.34 0.00
CA LYS A 29 5.67 8.56 1.45
C LYS A 29 4.53 9.40 2.00
N LEU A 30 4.17 10.47 1.29
CA LEU A 30 3.09 11.38 1.66
C LEU A 30 1.74 10.67 1.66
N ALA A 31 1.44 9.90 0.60
CA ALA A 31 0.22 9.11 0.49
C ALA A 31 0.07 8.14 1.68
N LEU A 32 1.15 7.44 2.05
CA LEU A 32 1.13 6.52 3.20
C LEU A 32 0.88 7.24 4.53
N CYS A 33 1.40 8.46 4.71
CA CYS A 33 1.09 9.29 5.87
C CYS A 33 -0.38 9.76 5.88
N CYS A 34 -0.94 10.14 4.73
CA CYS A 34 -2.34 10.54 4.59
C CYS A 34 -3.31 9.38 4.86
N LEU A 35 -2.92 8.16 4.50
CA LEU A 35 -3.71 6.96 4.70
C LEU A 35 -3.53 6.33 6.09
N HIS A 36 -2.88 7.01 7.04
CA HIS A 36 -2.65 6.47 8.36
C HIS A 36 -3.97 6.12 9.09
N GLN A 37 -3.99 4.99 9.81
CA GLN A 37 -5.21 4.50 10.49
C GLN A 37 -5.69 5.47 11.58
N ASP A 38 -4.77 5.96 12.43
CA ASP A 38 -5.06 7.04 13.39
C ASP A 38 -5.16 8.39 12.65
N PRO A 39 -6.34 9.06 12.64
CA PRO A 39 -6.52 10.36 11.99
C PRO A 39 -5.62 11.46 12.55
N ARG A 40 -5.21 11.37 13.82
CA ARG A 40 -4.38 12.39 14.49
C ARG A 40 -2.94 12.40 13.98
N LEU A 41 -2.50 11.29 13.38
CA LEU A 41 -1.17 11.15 12.78
C LEU A 41 -1.15 11.53 11.30
N ARG A 42 -2.31 11.80 10.69
CA ARG A 42 -2.39 12.26 9.30
C ARG A 42 -1.90 13.72 9.23
N PRO A 43 -1.16 14.10 8.18
CA PRO A 43 -0.76 15.48 7.98
C PRO A 43 -1.97 16.38 7.71
N SER A 44 -1.91 17.64 8.15
CA SER A 44 -2.90 18.66 7.76
C SER A 44 -2.79 18.97 6.27
N MET A 45 -3.89 19.40 5.65
CA MET A 45 -3.88 19.75 4.21
C MET A 45 -2.88 20.86 3.89
N THR A 46 -2.69 21.83 4.80
CA THR A 46 -1.65 22.86 4.65
C THR A 46 -0.25 22.26 4.57
N ASN A 47 0.02 21.24 5.39
CA ASN A 47 1.30 20.54 5.37
C ASN A 47 1.45 19.69 4.11
N VAL A 48 0.38 19.02 3.66
CA VAL A 48 0.35 18.25 2.41
C VAL A 48 0.75 19.14 1.22
N VAL A 49 0.13 20.32 1.09
CA VAL A 49 0.44 21.26 0.01
C VAL A 49 1.90 21.74 0.11
N ARG A 50 2.37 22.13 1.29
CA ARG A 50 3.77 22.53 1.47
C ARG A 50 4.76 21.44 1.09
N ILE A 51 4.43 20.17 1.34
CA ILE A 51 5.27 19.03 0.92
C ILE A 51 5.27 18.90 -0.60
N ILE A 52 4.10 18.96 -1.25
CA ILE A 52 3.99 18.88 -2.72
C ILE A 52 4.73 20.04 -3.41
N GLU A 53 4.68 21.23 -2.83
CA GLU A 53 5.40 22.42 -3.31
C GLU A 53 6.92 22.38 -3.00
N GLY A 54 7.42 21.34 -2.33
CA GLY A 54 8.83 21.24 -1.93
C GLY A 54 9.26 22.19 -0.80
N LYS A 55 8.30 22.84 -0.14
CA LYS A 55 8.55 23.78 0.97
C LYS A 55 8.71 23.07 2.33
N MET A 56 8.45 21.78 2.39
CA MET A 56 8.56 20.98 3.61
C MET A 56 8.90 19.52 3.30
N ALA A 57 9.73 18.89 4.14
CA ALA A 57 10.05 17.49 3.98
C ALA A 57 8.91 16.57 4.43
N VAL A 58 8.78 15.41 3.78
CA VAL A 58 7.81 14.38 4.16
C VAL A 58 8.31 13.58 5.37
N GLY A 59 7.41 13.31 6.33
CA GLY A 59 7.70 12.44 7.47
C GLY A 59 7.84 10.97 7.06
N LYS A 60 8.47 10.16 7.93
CA LYS A 60 8.61 8.71 7.69
C LYS A 60 7.26 8.01 7.93
N PRO A 61 6.66 7.34 6.92
CA PRO A 61 5.39 6.67 7.10
C PRO A 61 5.55 5.41 7.97
N GLN A 62 4.61 5.21 8.89
CA GLN A 62 4.54 4.02 9.72
C GLN A 62 3.72 2.92 9.06
N VAL A 63 4.33 2.25 8.08
CA VAL A 63 3.66 1.23 7.26
C VAL A 63 3.12 0.02 8.04
N ASN A 64 3.66 -0.28 9.21
CA ASN A 64 3.15 -1.34 10.08
C ASN A 64 1.76 -1.02 10.66
N SER A 65 1.32 0.24 10.60
CA SER A 65 0.01 0.73 11.05
C SER A 65 -1.07 0.65 9.95
N LEU A 66 -0.73 0.27 8.72
CA LEU A 66 -1.66 0.12 7.60
C LEU A 66 -2.47 -1.20 7.69
N LYS A 67 -2.97 -1.57 8.87
CA LYS A 67 -3.73 -2.81 9.09
C LYS A 67 -4.96 -2.91 8.19
N PHE A 68 -5.53 -1.77 7.81
CA PHE A 68 -6.65 -1.69 6.87
C PHE A 68 -6.27 -2.16 5.45
N LEU A 69 -4.99 -2.11 5.05
CA LEU A 69 -4.59 -2.63 3.72
C LEU A 69 -4.80 -4.14 3.64
N ASN A 70 -4.71 -4.84 4.78
CA ASN A 70 -5.07 -6.25 4.88
C ASN A 70 -6.57 -6.48 4.62
N PHE A 71 -7.43 -5.54 5.05
CA PHE A 71 -8.87 -5.56 4.77
C PHE A 71 -9.17 -5.38 3.28
N TYR A 72 -8.38 -4.55 2.57
CA TYR A 72 -8.48 -4.40 1.11
C TYR A 72 -7.84 -5.57 0.32
N GLY A 73 -7.50 -6.68 0.97
CA GLY A 73 -6.94 -7.86 0.31
C GLY A 73 -5.47 -7.72 -0.11
N TYR A 74 -4.76 -6.69 0.35
CA TYR A 74 -3.31 -6.58 0.18
C TYR A 74 -2.62 -7.57 1.11
N ARG A 75 -2.57 -8.85 0.71
CA ARG A 75 -1.75 -9.85 1.38
C ARG A 75 -0.30 -9.43 1.18
N SER A 76 0.33 -8.92 2.23
CA SER A 76 1.78 -8.71 2.25
C SER A 76 2.42 -10.04 1.86
N ILE A 77 3.15 -10.06 0.74
CA ILE A 77 4.11 -11.13 0.49
C ILE A 77 5.19 -10.91 1.54
N GLU A 78 5.02 -11.53 2.70
CA GLU A 78 6.13 -11.77 3.60
C GLU A 78 7.10 -12.68 2.83
N ASP A 79 8.34 -12.24 2.72
CA ASP A 79 9.42 -13.03 2.14
C ASP A 79 9.52 -14.32 2.97
N ASN A 80 9.04 -15.44 2.42
CA ASN A 80 9.32 -16.75 2.96
C ASN A 80 10.80 -17.06 2.67
N THR A 81 11.66 -16.65 3.58
CA THR A 81 12.97 -17.28 3.78
C THR A 81 12.71 -18.76 4.05
N ILE A 82 12.93 -19.62 3.06
CA ILE A 82 12.80 -21.07 3.23
C ILE A 82 14.08 -21.55 3.93
N GLU A 83 14.08 -21.58 5.25
CA GLU A 83 14.97 -22.45 6.00
C GLU A 83 14.24 -23.78 6.30
N THR A 84 14.63 -24.77 5.50
CA THR A 84 14.81 -26.22 5.79
C THR A 84 13.97 -26.87 6.90
N THR A 85 13.10 -27.83 6.56
CA THR A 85 13.19 -29.26 6.97
C THR A 85 11.96 -30.09 6.57
N THR A 86 12.22 -31.14 5.78
CA THR A 86 11.60 -32.48 5.72
C THR A 86 10.14 -32.69 6.16
N ALA A 87 9.22 -32.89 5.20
CA ALA A 87 8.40 -34.12 5.03
C ALA A 87 7.50 -34.02 3.77
N ARG A 88 7.53 -35.07 2.94
CA ARG A 88 6.78 -35.23 1.68
C ARG A 88 5.28 -35.44 1.93
N THR A 89 4.40 -35.00 1.01
CA THR A 89 3.43 -35.87 0.28
C THR A 89 2.86 -35.09 -0.92
N THR A 90 2.84 -35.75 -2.07
CA THR A 90 2.47 -35.30 -3.43
C THR A 90 0.96 -35.33 -3.68
N THR A 91 0.37 -34.34 -4.40
CA THR A 91 -0.54 -34.54 -5.56
C THR A 91 -1.08 -33.22 -6.16
N THR A 92 -0.85 -33.12 -7.47
CA THR A 92 -1.39 -32.32 -8.59
C THR A 92 -2.71 -31.54 -8.43
N THR A 93 -2.70 -30.22 -8.72
CA THR A 93 -3.58 -29.45 -9.68
C THR A 93 -3.49 -27.92 -9.44
N PRO A 94 -3.55 -27.06 -10.48
CA PRO A 94 -3.50 -25.61 -10.33
C PRO A 94 -4.92 -25.02 -10.37
N ASP A 95 -5.48 -24.59 -9.24
CA ASP A 95 -6.60 -23.65 -9.27
C ASP A 95 -6.48 -22.66 -8.11
N ARG A 96 -6.12 -21.43 -8.44
CA ARG A 96 -5.86 -20.36 -7.49
C ARG A 96 -6.93 -19.29 -7.70
N LYS A 97 -8.06 -19.39 -7.00
CA LYS A 97 -8.98 -18.27 -6.78
C LYS A 97 -9.62 -18.34 -5.39
N PRO A 98 -9.31 -17.41 -4.47
CA PRO A 98 -10.27 -17.04 -3.45
C PRO A 98 -11.34 -16.16 -4.11
N ILE A 99 -12.58 -16.62 -4.07
CA ILE A 99 -13.76 -15.90 -4.55
C ILE A 99 -13.93 -14.63 -3.70
N LEU A 100 -13.86 -13.48 -4.37
CA LEU A 100 -14.24 -12.19 -3.83
C LEU A 100 -15.77 -12.22 -3.61
N SER A 101 -16.27 -12.38 -2.38
CA SER A 101 -17.69 -12.16 -2.12
C SER A 101 -17.92 -10.65 -2.11
N TYR A 102 -18.36 -10.12 -3.25
CA TYR A 102 -18.82 -8.74 -3.37
C TYR A 102 -19.89 -8.47 -2.30
N ILE A 103 -19.55 -7.65 -1.31
CA ILE A 103 -20.51 -7.16 -0.32
C ILE A 103 -21.25 -5.98 -0.96
N SER A 104 -22.56 -6.10 -1.11
CA SER A 104 -23.42 -5.05 -1.66
C SER A 104 -23.28 -3.76 -0.84
N SER A 105 -23.21 -2.62 -1.52
CA SER A 105 -23.17 -1.27 -0.93
C SER A 105 -24.37 -0.99 -0.01
N GLU A 106 -25.50 -1.66 -0.23
CA GLU A 106 -26.71 -1.56 0.60
C GLU A 106 -26.51 -2.15 2.01
N GLN A 107 -25.61 -3.12 2.16
CA GLN A 107 -25.30 -3.76 3.45
C GLN A 107 -24.31 -2.94 4.30
N VAL A 108 -23.70 -1.90 3.71
CA VAL A 108 -22.72 -1.04 4.36
C VAL A 108 -23.37 0.22 4.92
N SER A 109 -24.47 0.69 4.34
CA SER A 109 -25.21 1.84 4.85
C SER A 109 -26.18 1.38 5.94
N GLY A 110 -25.78 1.52 7.21
CA GLY A 110 -26.67 1.31 8.36
C GLY A 110 -27.91 2.24 8.33
N PRO A 111 -28.91 1.98 9.19
CA PRO A 111 -30.14 2.77 9.22
C PRO A 111 -29.82 4.23 9.55
N ARG A 112 -30.41 5.14 8.75
CA ARG A 112 -30.39 6.59 8.98
C ARG A 112 -31.32 6.97 10.13
#